data_AF-A0A368K0P4-F1
#
_entry.id   AF-A0A368K0P4-F1
#
_cell.length_a   1.000
_cell.length_b   1.000
_cell.length_c   1.000
_cell.angle_alpha   90.00
_cell.angle_beta   90.00
_cell.angle_gamma   90.00
#
_symmetry.space_group_name_H-M   'P 1'
#
loop_
_entity.id
_entity.type
_entity.pdbx_description
1 polymer ?
#
loop_
_entity_poly.entity_id
_entity_poly.type
_entity_poly.pdbx_seq_one_letter_code
_entity_poly.pdbx_strand_id
1 'polypeptide(L)'
;MNYSNRAVTDVQVFGLRRHEGFDGATVSGSIRLQLCAHDGNEFGPSATIELAMDLAERSTLPEIERQLLAGALGVLARLAALSPDEAYAELQKSQIREYLPKVP
;
A
#
# COMPACT_ATOMS: atom_id res chain seq x y z
N MET A 1 22.50 -7.79 -3.68
CA MET A 1 21.56 -8.70 -4.38
C MET A 1 21.01 -7.97 -5.60
N ASN A 2 20.95 -8.62 -6.76
CA ASN A 2 20.35 -8.03 -7.97
C ASN A 2 18.87 -8.46 -8.07
N TYR A 3 17.96 -7.50 -8.17
CA TYR A 3 16.51 -7.72 -8.24
C TYR A 3 15.91 -7.39 -9.62
N SER A 4 16.73 -7.02 -10.61
CA SER A 4 16.28 -6.56 -11.93
C SER A 4 15.47 -7.58 -12.74
N ASN A 5 15.61 -8.87 -12.41
CA ASN A 5 14.96 -9.97 -13.13
C ASN A 5 13.91 -10.69 -12.27
N ARG A 6 13.37 -10.04 -11.24
CA ARG A 6 12.32 -10.59 -10.38
C ARG A 6 10.94 -10.10 -10.79
N ALA A 7 9.93 -10.93 -10.56
CA ALA A 7 8.52 -10.57 -10.75
C ALA A 7 7.81 -10.50 -9.40
N VAL A 8 6.74 -9.71 -9.33
CA VAL A 8 5.79 -9.74 -8.22
C VAL A 8 4.85 -10.92 -8.47
N THR A 9 4.78 -11.89 -7.57
CA THR A 9 3.97 -13.12 -7.77
C THR A 9 2.78 -13.25 -6.85
N ASP A 10 2.83 -12.65 -5.67
CA ASP A 10 1.74 -12.73 -4.69
C ASP A 10 1.30 -11.31 -4.34
N VAL A 11 0.27 -10.84 -5.04
CA VAL A 11 -0.43 -9.58 -4.76
C VAL A 11 -1.73 -9.92 -4.05
N GLN A 12 -1.81 -9.62 -2.77
CA GLN A 12 -3.00 -9.90 -1.96
C GLN A 12 -3.58 -8.60 -1.43
N VAL A 13 -4.87 -8.38 -1.67
CA VAL A 13 -5.65 -7.32 -1.01
C VAL A 13 -6.46 -7.98 0.11
N PHE A 14 -6.30 -7.52 1.34
CA PHE A 14 -7.01 -8.08 2.49
C PHE A 14 -7.27 -7.02 3.55
N GLY A 15 -8.04 -7.39 4.59
CA GLY A 15 -8.31 -6.51 5.72
C GLY A 15 -9.17 -5.29 5.37
N LEU A 16 -9.95 -5.36 4.29
CA LEU A 16 -10.84 -4.27 3.87
C LEU A 16 -11.82 -3.91 4.98
N ARG A 17 -11.81 -2.64 5.39
CA ARG A 17 -12.77 -2.08 6.36
C ARG A 17 -13.30 -0.76 5.83
N ARG A 18 -14.62 -0.62 5.86
CA ARG A 18 -15.31 0.64 5.58
C ARG A 18 -15.47 1.43 6.86
N HIS A 19 -15.17 2.71 6.81
CA HIS A 19 -15.37 3.66 7.90
C HIS A 19 -16.29 4.76 7.43
N GLU A 20 -17.31 5.08 8.21
CA GLU A 20 -18.24 6.18 7.91
C GLU A 20 -17.87 7.38 8.77
N GLY A 21 -17.59 8.50 8.10
CA GLY A 21 -17.28 9.78 8.71
C GLY A 21 -18.32 10.85 8.36
N PHE A 22 -18.22 11.99 9.02
CA PHE A 22 -19.11 13.14 8.77
C PHE A 22 -18.94 13.72 7.35
N ASP A 23 -17.77 13.54 6.76
CA ASP A 23 -17.33 14.04 5.45
C ASP A 23 -17.45 13.00 4.32
N GLY A 24 -17.85 11.76 4.62
CA GLY A 24 -18.03 10.71 3.62
C GLY A 24 -17.69 9.31 4.14
N ALA A 25 -17.63 8.34 3.23
CA ALA A 25 -17.16 7.00 3.53
C ALA A 25 -15.71 6.85 3.10
N THR A 26 -14.90 6.18 3.91
CA THR A 26 -13.54 5.76 3.54
C THR A 26 -13.43 4.24 3.60
N VAL A 27 -12.50 3.68 2.84
CA VAL A 27 -12.10 2.28 2.97
C VAL A 27 -10.62 2.20 3.27
N SER A 28 -10.27 1.43 4.29
CA SER A 28 -8.91 1.02 4.57
C SER A 28 -8.67 -0.42 4.15
N GLY A 29 -7.47 -0.72 3.69
CA GLY A 29 -7.07 -2.08 3.34
C GLY A 29 -5.56 -2.26 3.39
N SER A 30 -5.14 -3.52 3.38
CA SER A 30 -3.73 -3.92 3.34
C SER A 30 -3.44 -4.60 2.01
N ILE A 31 -2.31 -4.25 1.42
CA ILE A 31 -1.78 -4.89 0.21
C ILE A 31 -0.47 -5.54 0.54
N ARG A 32 -0.39 -6.86 0.38
CA ARG A 32 0.85 -7.60 0.48
C ARG A 32 1.40 -7.90 -0.91
N LEU A 33 2.69 -7.68 -1.06
CA LEU A 33 3.45 -7.90 -2.28
C LEU A 33 4.65 -8.78 -1.95
N GLN A 34 4.83 -9.86 -2.69
CA GLN A 34 5.98 -10.74 -2.57
C GLN A 34 6.73 -10.81 -3.89
N LEU A 35 8.06 -10.62 -3.82
CA LEU A 35 8.94 -10.83 -4.97
C LEU A 35 9.33 -12.30 -5.04
N CYS A 36 9.14 -12.96 -6.18
CA CYS A 36 9.72 -14.28 -6.42
C CYS A 36 11.07 -14.17 -7.12
N ALA A 37 11.89 -15.21 -6.98
CA ALA A 37 12.97 -15.45 -7.92
C ALA A 37 12.43 -16.14 -9.19
N HIS A 38 13.13 -15.95 -10.31
CA HIS A 38 12.71 -16.44 -11.64
C HIS A 38 12.65 -17.98 -11.72
N ASP A 39 13.30 -18.68 -10.79
CA ASP A 39 13.28 -20.14 -10.64
C ASP A 39 11.99 -20.65 -9.97
N GLY A 40 11.03 -19.76 -9.66
CA GLY A 40 9.77 -20.12 -8.99
C GLY A 40 9.91 -20.27 -7.48
N ASN A 41 11.09 -20.01 -6.90
CA ASN A 41 11.25 -19.97 -5.46
C ASN A 41 10.66 -18.68 -4.89
N GLU A 42 9.63 -18.82 -4.04
CA GLU A 42 8.90 -17.73 -3.40
C GLU A 42 9.65 -17.08 -2.21
N PHE A 43 10.95 -17.37 -2.00
CA PHE A 43 11.71 -16.88 -0.84
C PHE A 43 12.29 -15.46 -1.00
N GLY A 44 11.55 -14.55 -1.63
CA GLY A 44 11.97 -13.16 -1.75
C GLY A 44 11.40 -12.24 -0.66
N PRO A 45 11.89 -10.99 -0.60
CA PRO A 45 11.37 -10.01 0.33
C PRO A 45 9.87 -9.77 0.08
N SER A 46 9.15 -9.55 1.17
CA SER A 46 7.73 -9.17 1.12
C SER A 46 7.54 -7.80 1.75
N ALA A 47 6.54 -7.06 1.25
CA ALA A 47 6.14 -5.77 1.77
C ALA A 47 4.62 -5.76 1.98
N THR A 48 4.19 -5.14 3.08
CA THR A 48 2.78 -4.86 3.34
C THR A 48 2.60 -3.34 3.33
N ILE A 49 1.63 -2.86 2.56
CA ILE A 49 1.28 -1.45 2.45
C ILE A 49 -0.16 -1.31 2.95
N GLU A 50 -0.34 -0.52 3.99
CA GLU A 50 -1.66 -0.17 4.53
C GLU A 50 -2.07 1.19 3.99
N LEU A 51 -3.29 1.26 3.48
CA LEU A 51 -3.83 2.45 2.82
C LEU A 51 -5.26 2.70 3.29
N ALA A 52 -5.64 3.96 3.33
CA ALA A 52 -7.02 4.40 3.44
C ALA A 52 -7.32 5.38 2.31
N MET A 53 -8.54 5.32 1.79
CA MET A 53 -8.99 6.17 0.70
C MET A 53 -10.48 6.49 0.79
N ASP A 54 -10.85 7.61 0.19
CA ASP A 54 -12.24 8.02 0.07
C ASP A 54 -13.00 7.08 -0.87
N LEU A 55 -14.20 6.72 -0.45
CA LEU A 55 -15.09 5.81 -1.16
C LEU A 55 -16.20 6.62 -1.83
N ALA A 56 -16.33 6.49 -3.15
CA ALA A 56 -17.51 6.99 -3.84
C ALA A 56 -18.75 6.18 -3.42
N GLU A 57 -19.91 6.84 -3.32
CA GLU A 57 -21.15 6.26 -2.76
C GLU A 57 -21.60 4.92 -3.38
N ARG A 58 -21.11 4.58 -4.59
CA ARG A 58 -21.50 3.37 -5.34
C ARG A 58 -20.34 2.50 -5.80
N SER A 59 -19.17 2.63 -5.18
CA SER A 59 -18.02 1.78 -5.53
C SER A 59 -18.29 0.32 -5.24
N THR A 60 -18.02 -0.54 -6.23
CA THR A 60 -18.05 -1.99 -6.12
C THR A 60 -16.76 -2.51 -5.48
N LEU A 61 -16.79 -3.72 -4.92
CA LEU A 61 -15.60 -4.34 -4.33
C LEU A 61 -14.39 -4.41 -5.30
N PRO A 62 -14.55 -4.82 -6.58
CA PRO A 62 -13.43 -4.81 -7.53
C PRO A 62 -12.88 -3.41 -7.83
N GLU A 63 -13.70 -2.36 -7.74
CA GLU A 63 -13.24 -0.98 -7.91
C GLU A 63 -12.43 -0.52 -6.70
N ILE A 64 -12.87 -0.88 -5.49
CA ILE A 64 -12.15 -0.62 -4.24
C ILE A 64 -10.79 -1.30 -4.26
N GLU A 65 -10.73 -2.59 -4.61
CA GLU A 65 -9.47 -3.34 -4.72
C GLU A 65 -8.53 -2.72 -5.75
N ARG A 66 -9.06 -2.32 -6.92
CA ARG A 66 -8.28 -1.66 -7.97
C ARG A 66 -7.73 -0.32 -7.51
N GLN A 67 -8.52 0.48 -6.81
CA GLN A 67 -8.08 1.76 -6.29
C GLN A 67 -6.99 1.57 -5.23
N LEU A 68 -7.17 0.64 -4.29
CA LEU A 68 -6.15 0.29 -3.29
C LEU A 68 -4.85 -0.13 -3.97
N LEU A 69 -4.94 -1.00 -4.97
CA LEU A 69 -3.78 -1.45 -5.73
C LEU A 69 -3.08 -0.30 -6.45
N ALA A 70 -3.84 0.60 -7.08
CA ALA A 70 -3.29 1.79 -7.72
C ALA A 70 -2.59 2.71 -6.70
N GLY A 71 -3.17 2.88 -5.51
CA GLY A 71 -2.56 3.63 -4.41
C GLY A 71 -1.24 3.01 -3.94
N ALA A 72 -1.20 1.70 -3.75
CA ALA A 72 0.02 0.98 -3.36
C ALA A 72 1.12 1.09 -4.42
N LEU A 73 0.77 0.93 -5.70
CA LEU A 73 1.70 1.12 -6.81
C LEU A 73 2.23 2.56 -6.86
N GLY A 74 1.38 3.55 -6.59
CA GLY A 74 1.80 4.95 -6.49
C GLY A 74 2.81 5.19 -5.37
N VAL A 75 2.59 4.60 -4.19
CA VAL A 75 3.54 4.66 -3.06
C VAL A 75 4.87 4.03 -3.43
N LEU A 76 4.86 2.84 -4.04
CA LEU A 76 6.07 2.15 -4.47
C LEU A 76 6.83 2.90 -5.55
N ALA A 77 6.13 3.42 -6.57
CA ALA A 77 6.76 4.20 -7.63
C ALA A 77 7.46 5.44 -7.08
N ARG A 78 6.82 6.14 -6.12
CA ARG A 78 7.42 7.30 -5.44
C ARG A 78 8.68 6.91 -4.66
N LEU A 79 8.64 5.81 -3.89
CA LEU A 79 9.80 5.35 -3.12
C LEU A 79 10.93 4.84 -4.02
N ALA A 80 10.60 4.16 -5.12
CA ALA A 80 11.58 3.63 -6.08
C ALA A 80 12.30 4.74 -6.87
N ALA A 81 11.72 5.94 -6.96
CA ALA A 81 12.35 7.10 -7.57
C ALA A 81 13.40 7.77 -6.67
N LEU A 82 13.47 7.39 -5.39
CA LEU A 82 14.42 7.95 -4.42
C LEU A 82 15.66 7.06 -4.29
N SER A 83 16.77 7.65 -3.85
CA SER A 83 17.89 6.85 -3.35
C SER A 83 17.50 6.11 -2.06
N PRO A 84 18.20 5.02 -1.70
CA PRO A 84 17.88 4.26 -0.48
C PRO A 84 17.87 5.10 0.80
N ASP A 85 18.79 6.05 0.94
CA ASP A 85 18.88 6.92 2.13
C ASP A 85 17.72 7.92 2.18
N GLU A 86 17.33 8.48 1.03
CA GLU A 86 16.17 9.38 0.93
C GLU A 86 14.86 8.64 1.18
N ALA A 87 14.70 7.43 0.62
CA ALA A 87 13.54 6.59 0.87
C ALA A 87 13.42 6.25 2.36
N TYR A 88 14.54 5.90 3.01
CA TYR A 88 14.57 5.65 4.45
C TYR A 88 14.17 6.90 5.24
N ALA A 89 14.72 8.07 4.91
CA ALA A 89 14.37 9.32 5.56
C ALA A 89 12.88 9.69 5.40
N GLU A 90 12.30 9.48 4.21
CA GLU A 90 10.88 9.71 3.93
C GLU A 90 9.95 8.76 4.72
N LEU A 91 10.34 7.49 4.86
CA LEU A 91 9.62 6.53 5.69
C LEU A 91 9.67 6.92 7.18
N GLN A 92 10.81 7.41 7.66
CA GLN A 92 10.97 7.90 9.03
C GLN A 92 10.08 9.13 9.32
N LYS A 93 9.99 10.08 8.38
CA LYS A 93 9.05 11.22 8.50
C LYS A 93 7.59 10.77 8.55
N SER A 94 7.25 9.71 7.81
CA SER A 94 5.88 9.20 7.70
C SER A 94 5.44 8.41 8.95
N GLN A 95 6.37 7.84 9.71
CA GLN A 95 6.08 7.25 11.03
C GLN A 95 5.65 8.32 12.06
N ILE A 96 6.03 9.59 11.84
CA ILE A 96 5.67 10.75 12.67
C ILE A 96 4.47 11.49 12.07
N ARG A 97 3.41 10.75 11.74
CA ARG A 97 2.05 11.31 11.70
C ARG A 97 1.27 10.63 12.81
N GLU A 98 1.49 11.11 14.03
CA GLU A 98 0.54 10.88 15.11
C GLU A 98 -0.84 11.26 14.57
N TYR A 99 -1.78 10.32 14.64
CA TYR A 99 -3.20 10.62 14.54
C TYR A 99 -3.50 11.60 15.65
N LEU A 100 -3.39 12.90 15.35
CA LEU A 100 -3.91 13.94 16.22
C LEU A 100 -5.38 13.56 16.44
N PRO A 101 -5.79 13.22 17.67
CA PRO A 101 -7.20 13.02 17.93
C PRO A 101 -7.88 14.32 17.51
N LYS A 102 -8.91 14.22 16.65
CA LYS A 102 -9.80 15.35 16.38
C LYS A 102 -10.30 15.80 17.75
N VAL A 103 -9.78 16.93 18.23
CA VAL A 103 -10.19 17.54 19.50
C VAL A 103 -11.68 17.83 19.40
N PRO A 104 -12.49 17.49 20.43
CA PRO A 104 -13.94 17.68 20.41
C PRO A 104 -14.36 19.13 20.24
#